data_AF-A0A979G6M6-F1
#
_entry.id   AF-A0A979G6M6-F1
#
_cell.length_a   1.000
_cell.length_b   1.000
_cell.length_c   1.000
_cell.angle_alpha   90.00
_cell.angle_beta   90.00
_cell.angle_gamma   90.00
#
_symmetry.space_group_name_H-M   'P 1'
#
loop_
_entity.id
_entity.type
_entity.pdbx_description
1 polymer ?
#
loop_
_entity_poly.entity_id
_entity_poly.type
_entity_poly.pdbx_seq_one_letter_code
_entity_poly.pdbx_strand_id
1 'polypeptide(L)'
;MSYQPFKSSRAKEALRQARETFNQNELHVQRWFRLKITIGYAAIVILAVILILSAVILFNHHHFTYGTVSWAGGAMFTDIPGVVFTVWKIMLNPQSVPRLEPVIKIN
;
A
#
# COMPACT_ATOMS: atom_id res chain seq x y z
N MET A 1 -26.95 -4.35 -50.21
CA MET A 1 -25.72 -4.38 -49.40
C MET A 1 -25.85 -3.29 -48.33
N SER A 2 -26.38 -3.63 -47.16
CA SER A 2 -26.68 -2.67 -46.09
C SER A 2 -25.43 -2.44 -45.25
N TYR A 3 -24.75 -1.30 -45.45
CA TYR A 3 -23.65 -0.89 -44.60
C TYR A 3 -24.21 -0.57 -43.22
N GLN A 4 -24.08 -1.48 -42.24
CA GLN A 4 -24.44 -1.21 -40.85
C GLN A 4 -23.42 -0.21 -40.25
N PRO A 5 -23.71 1.10 -40.20
CA PRO A 5 -22.76 2.09 -39.68
C PRO A 5 -22.68 2.04 -38.13
N PHE A 6 -23.60 1.28 -37.53
CA PHE A 6 -23.78 1.17 -36.09
C PHE A 6 -22.77 0.23 -35.42
N LYS A 7 -22.27 -0.80 -36.12
CA LYS A 7 -21.23 -1.69 -35.59
C LYS A 7 -19.86 -0.99 -35.51
N SER A 8 -19.51 -0.20 -36.52
CA SER A 8 -18.20 0.47 -36.56
C SER A 8 -18.10 1.67 -35.60
N SER A 9 -19.17 2.44 -35.43
CA SER A 9 -19.24 3.55 -34.47
C SER A 9 -19.20 3.05 -33.03
N ARG A 10 -20.03 2.05 -32.67
CA ARG A 10 -19.99 1.42 -31.34
C ARG A 10 -18.65 0.77 -31.03
N ALA A 11 -18.04 0.08 -31.99
CA ALA A 11 -16.73 -0.54 -31.81
C ALA A 11 -15.62 0.52 -31.59
N LYS A 12 -15.67 1.66 -32.30
CA LYS A 12 -14.76 2.79 -32.07
C LYS A 12 -14.95 3.40 -30.69
N GLU A 13 -16.20 3.59 -30.26
CA GLU A 13 -16.51 4.13 -28.93
C GLU A 13 -16.04 3.20 -27.81
N ALA A 14 -16.23 1.89 -27.97
CA ALA A 14 -15.75 0.88 -27.03
C ALA A 14 -14.22 0.87 -26.93
N LEU A 15 -13.50 1.01 -28.05
CA LEU A 15 -12.05 1.13 -28.06
C LEU A 15 -11.58 2.42 -27.38
N ARG A 16 -12.30 3.53 -27.56
CA ARG A 16 -12.00 4.80 -26.86
C ARG A 16 -12.17 4.64 -25.35
N GLN A 17 -13.30 4.09 -24.91
CA GLN A 17 -13.58 3.84 -23.49
C GLN A 17 -12.56 2.87 -22.88
N ALA A 18 -12.20 1.80 -23.59
CA ALA A 18 -11.18 0.87 -23.15
C ALA A 18 -9.82 1.55 -22.98
N ARG A 19 -9.44 2.42 -23.92
CA ARG A 19 -8.19 3.19 -23.83
C ARG A 19 -8.18 4.20 -22.70
N GLU A 20 -9.26 4.95 -22.52
CA GLU A 20 -9.41 5.91 -21.42
C GLU A 20 -9.35 5.20 -20.06
N THR A 21 -10.06 4.09 -19.93
CA THR A 21 -10.05 3.26 -18.71
C THR A 21 -8.66 2.69 -18.43
N PHE A 22 -7.96 2.20 -19.46
CA PHE A 22 -6.59 1.70 -19.33
C PHE A 22 -5.63 2.80 -18.85
N ASN A 23 -5.69 3.98 -19.46
CA ASN A 23 -4.81 5.10 -19.10
C ASN A 23 -5.07 5.60 -17.67
N GLN A 24 -6.34 5.67 -17.25
CA GLN A 24 -6.68 5.98 -15.86
C GLN A 24 -6.14 4.92 -14.90
N ASN A 25 -6.25 3.63 -15.25
CA ASN A 25 -5.74 2.53 -14.44
C ASN A 25 -4.21 2.58 -14.29
N GLU A 26 -3.48 2.88 -15.36
CA GLU A 26 -2.02 2.99 -15.31
C GLU A 26 -1.59 4.05 -14.29
N LEU A 27 -2.24 5.23 -14.31
CA LEU A 27 -1.97 6.31 -13.35
C LEU A 27 -2.34 5.91 -11.92
N HIS A 28 -3.44 5.19 -11.72
CA HIS A 28 -3.85 4.69 -10.40
C HIS A 28 -2.83 3.68 -9.84
N VAL A 29 -2.36 2.73 -10.64
CA VAL A 29 -1.34 1.76 -10.23
C VAL A 29 -0.03 2.46 -9.88
N GLN A 30 0.42 3.41 -10.69
CA GLN A 30 1.65 4.17 -10.42
C GLN A 30 1.58 4.98 -9.11
N ARG A 31 0.45 5.67 -8.87
CA ARG A 31 0.25 6.43 -7.63
C ARG A 31 0.18 5.52 -6.41
N TRP A 32 -0.52 4.39 -6.53
CA TRP A 32 -0.65 3.42 -5.46
C TRP A 32 0.69 2.74 -5.11
N PHE A 33 1.49 2.42 -6.13
CA PHE A 33 2.84 1.90 -5.96
C PHE A 33 3.75 2.92 -5.25
N ARG A 34 3.69 4.20 -5.64
CA ARG A 34 4.46 5.26 -5.00
C ARG A 34 4.05 5.46 -3.53
N LEU A 35 2.75 5.46 -3.24
CA LEU A 35 2.23 5.52 -1.87
C LEU A 35 2.74 4.35 -1.01
N LYS A 36 2.69 3.13 -1.55
CA LYS A 36 3.22 1.93 -0.88
C LYS A 36 4.69 2.08 -0.51
N ILE A 37 5.52 2.59 -1.44
CA ILE A 37 6.93 2.84 -1.18
C ILE A 37 7.12 3.90 -0.09
N THR A 38 6.42 5.04 -0.18
CA THR A 38 6.53 6.11 0.82
C THR A 38 6.12 5.65 2.22
N ILE A 39 5.03 4.89 2.33
CA ILE A 39 4.57 4.33 3.61
C ILE A 39 5.60 3.32 4.15
N GLY A 40 6.18 2.49 3.29
CA GLY A 40 7.23 1.55 3.69
C GLY A 40 8.46 2.26 4.25
N TYR A 41 8.97 3.28 3.56
CA TYR A 41 10.10 4.08 4.06
C TYR A 41 9.77 4.83 5.36
N ALA A 42 8.60 5.45 5.45
CA ALA A 42 8.18 6.14 6.68
C ALA A 42 8.09 5.18 7.87
N ALA A 43 7.55 3.97 7.67
CA ALA A 43 7.47 2.94 8.71
C ALA A 43 8.86 2.51 9.21
N ILE A 44 9.83 2.34 8.31
CA ILE A 44 11.22 2.01 8.69
C ILE A 44 11.84 3.12 9.54
N VAL A 45 11.65 4.39 9.14
CA VAL A 45 12.19 5.54 9.90
C VAL A 45 11.56 5.64 11.28
N ILE A 46 10.23 5.50 11.38
CA ILE A 46 9.51 5.53 12.66
C ILE A 46 9.97 4.37 13.56
N LEU A 47 10.07 3.15 13.02
CA LEU A 47 10.56 2.00 13.78
C LEU A 47 11.99 2.23 14.29
N ALA A 48 12.88 2.77 13.46
CA ALA A 48 14.25 3.07 13.88
C ALA A 48 14.28 4.08 15.04
N VAL A 49 13.46 5.12 14.99
CA VAL A 49 13.34 6.10 16.09
C VAL A 49 12.85 5.42 17.38
N ILE A 50 11.80 4.59 17.31
CA ILE A 50 11.28 3.91 18.49
C ILE A 50 12.32 2.94 19.07
N LEU A 51 13.02 2.18 18.23
CA LEU A 51 14.09 1.28 18.67
C LEU A 51 15.23 2.04 19.36
N ILE A 52 15.66 3.18 18.82
CA ILE A 52 16.70 4.01 19.44
C ILE A 52 16.23 4.53 20.81
N LEU A 53 15.00 5.07 20.89
CA LEU A 53 14.45 5.58 22.15
C LEU A 53 14.32 4.47 23.19
N SER A 54 13.77 3.32 22.82
CA SER A 54 13.62 2.18 23.72
C SER A 54 14.96 1.62 24.15
N ALA A 55 15.96 1.56 23.25
CA ALA A 55 17.32 1.15 23.60
C ALA A 55 17.96 2.12 24.61
N VAL A 56 17.85 3.44 24.40
CA VAL A 56 18.36 4.44 25.35
C VAL A 56 17.72 4.28 26.72
N ILE A 57 16.40 4.04 26.79
CA ILE A 57 15.68 3.82 28.04
C ILE A 57 16.14 2.53 28.73
N LEU A 58 16.33 1.43 27.99
CA LEU A 58 16.77 0.15 28.55
C LEU A 58 18.24 0.20 29.02
N PHE A 59 19.14 0.77 28.23
CA PHE A 59 20.55 0.90 28.61
C PHE A 59 20.75 1.84 29.80
N ASN A 60 19.91 2.87 29.93
CA ASN A 60 19.97 3.83 31.03
C ASN A 60 18.88 3.60 32.10
N HIS A 61 18.46 2.35 32.28
CA HIS A 61 17.32 1.94 33.12
C HIS A 61 17.38 2.45 34.57
N HIS A 62 18.57 2.69 35.13
CA HIS A 62 18.71 3.26 36.48
C HIS A 62 18.15 4.69 36.63
N HIS A 63 18.03 5.44 35.54
CA HIS A 63 17.49 6.80 35.55
C HIS A 63 15.99 6.86 35.26
N PHE A 64 15.37 5.73 34.93
CA PHE A 64 13.97 5.65 34.53
C PHE A 64 13.15 4.82 35.51
N THR A 65 11.88 5.17 35.66
CA THR A 65 10.96 4.39 36.51
C THR A 65 10.70 3.01 35.91
N TYR A 66 10.42 2.02 36.75
CA TYR A 66 10.11 0.65 36.32
C TYR A 66 8.99 0.60 35.27
N GLY A 67 7.97 1.47 35.42
CA GLY A 67 6.90 1.60 34.44
C GLY A 67 7.41 2.02 33.06
N THR A 68 8.25 3.05 32.98
CA THR A 68 8.83 3.53 31.71
C THR A 68 9.66 2.46 31.00
N VAL A 69 10.47 1.70 31.76
CA VAL A 69 11.30 0.62 31.20
C VAL A 69 10.42 -0.54 30.69
N SER A 70 9.35 -0.87 31.43
CA SER A 70 8.39 -1.91 31.02
C SER A 70 7.65 -1.53 29.74
N TRP A 71 7.19 -0.28 29.61
CA TRP A 71 6.57 0.22 28.38
C TRP A 71 7.54 0.23 27.20
N ALA A 72 8.80 0.63 27.40
CA ALA A 72 9.83 0.61 26.36
C ALA A 72 10.11 -0.83 25.87
N GLY A 73 10.23 -1.79 26.79
CA GLY A 73 10.38 -3.21 26.44
C GLY A 73 9.16 -3.77 25.71
N GLY A 74 7.95 -3.41 26.18
CA GLY A 74 6.70 -3.78 25.53
C GLY A 74 6.61 -3.25 24.10
N ALA A 75 6.92 -1.96 23.90
CA ALA A 75 6.95 -1.33 22.58
C ALA A 75 7.91 -2.05 21.62
N MET A 76 9.15 -2.36 22.05
CA MET A 76 10.08 -3.14 21.22
C MET A 76 9.51 -4.51 20.83
N PHE A 77 8.84 -5.19 21.76
CA PHE A 77 8.26 -6.50 21.51
C PHE A 77 7.04 -6.46 20.59
N THR A 78 6.25 -5.38 20.62
CA THR A 78 5.08 -5.22 19.74
C THR A 78 5.44 -4.70 18.36
N ASP A 79 6.43 -3.81 18.26
CA ASP A 79 6.73 -3.08 17.03
C ASP A 79 7.39 -3.98 15.98
N ILE A 80 8.27 -4.90 16.40
CA ILE A 80 8.92 -5.85 15.49
C ILE A 80 7.88 -6.75 14.77
N PRO A 81 7.03 -7.53 15.46
CA PRO A 81 6.01 -8.34 14.80
C PRO A 81 4.94 -7.48 14.12
N GLY A 82 4.60 -6.31 14.69
CA GLY A 82 3.64 -5.38 14.12
C GLY A 82 4.06 -4.87 12.74
N VAL A 83 5.33 -4.51 12.57
CA VAL A 83 5.88 -4.08 11.27
C VAL A 83 5.90 -5.25 10.28
N VAL A 84 6.34 -6.44 10.70
CA VAL A 84 6.34 -7.63 9.82
C VAL A 84 4.92 -7.93 9.32
N PHE A 85 3.93 -7.94 10.22
CA PHE A 85 2.54 -8.16 9.87
C PHE A 85 2.00 -7.09 8.90
N THR A 86 2.35 -5.82 9.15
CA THR A 86 1.92 -4.70 8.32
C THR A 86 2.53 -4.75 6.92
N VAL A 87 3.82 -5.06 6.81
CA VAL A 87 4.50 -5.25 5.52
C VAL A 87 3.85 -6.40 4.76
N TRP A 88 3.60 -7.55 5.41
CA TRP A 88 2.90 -8.67 4.78
C TRP A 88 1.49 -8.27 4.28
N LYS A 89 0.70 -7.60 5.11
CA LYS A 89 -0.67 -7.22 4.77
C LYS A 89 -0.76 -6.15 3.67
N ILE A 90 0.16 -5.19 3.62
CA ILE A 90 0.06 -4.04 2.70
C ILE A 90 0.87 -4.28 1.42
N MET A 91 2.05 -4.91 1.53
CA MET A 91 2.91 -5.15 0.37
C MET A 91 2.61 -6.48 -0.33
N LEU A 92 2.37 -7.56 0.43
CA LEU A 92 2.25 -8.91 -0.12
C LEU A 92 0.81 -9.37 -0.34
N ASN A 93 -0.20 -8.74 0.27
CA ASN A 93 -1.59 -9.12 0.03
C ASN A 93 -2.07 -8.62 -1.36
N PRO A 94 -2.41 -9.53 -2.30
CA PRO A 94 -2.90 -9.16 -3.62
C PRO A 94 -4.26 -8.44 -3.61
N GLN A 95 -5.04 -8.51 -2.52
CA GLN A 95 -6.28 -7.73 -2.38
C GLN A 95 -6.05 -6.23 -2.14
N SER A 96 -4.81 -5.83 -1.81
CA SER A 96 -4.44 -4.42 -1.70
C SER A 96 -4.11 -3.79 -3.06
N VAL A 97 -4.05 -4.59 -4.14
CA VAL A 97 -3.84 -4.10 -5.49
C VAL A 97 -5.21 -3.92 -6.13
N PRO A 98 -5.55 -2.73 -6.67
CA PRO A 98 -6.80 -2.55 -7.41
C PRO A 98 -6.91 -3.63 -8.48
N ARG A 99 -7.92 -4.49 -8.35
CA ARG A 99 -8.09 -5.63 -9.24
C ARG A 99 -8.47 -5.09 -10.62
N LEU A 100 -7.65 -5.44 -11.60
CA LEU A 100 -7.80 -5.08 -13.02
C LEU A 100 -8.96 -5.87 -13.61
N GLU A 101 -10.19 -5.39 -13.45
CA GLU A 101 -11.32 -5.93 -14.22
C GLU A 101 -11.63 -4.96 -15.37
N PRO A 102 -11.20 -5.26 -16.61
CA PRO A 102 -11.63 -4.48 -17.75
C PRO A 102 -13.13 -4.67 -17.91
N VAL A 103 -13.90 -3.59 -17.76
CA VAL A 103 -15.35 -3.58 -18.01
C VAL A 103 -15.58 -3.59 -19.51
N ILE A 104 -15.23 -4.69 -20.19
CA ILE A 104 -15.71 -4.95 -21.55
C ILE A 104 -16.86 -5.93 -21.42
N LYS A 105 -18.04 -5.41 -21.03
CA LYS A 105 -19.29 -6.17 -21.20
C LYS A 105 -19.63 -6.15 -22.68
N ILE A 106 -19.10 -7.12 -23.42
CA ILE A 106 -19.55 -7.44 -24.77
C ILE A 106 -20.73 -8.40 -24.58
N ASN A 107 -21.96 -7.88 -24.67
CA ASN A 107 -23.17 -8.69 -24.79
C ASN A 107 -23.62 -8.72 -26.25
#